data_AF-A0A426ZXC7-F1
#
_entry.id   AF-A0A426ZXC7-F1
#
_cell.length_a   1.000
_cell.length_b   1.000
_cell.length_c   1.000
_cell.angle_alpha   90.00
_cell.angle_beta   90.00
_cell.angle_gamma   90.00
#
_symmetry.space_group_name_H-M   'P 1'
#
loop_
_entity.id
_entity.type
_entity.pdbx_description
1 polymer ?
#
loop_
_entity_poly.entity_id
_entity_poly.type
_entity_poly.pdbx_seq_one_letter_code
_entity_poly.pdbx_strand_id
1 'polypeptide(L)' 'MKVRKHISKMEGVTSFNIDLATKKVTVIGDVTPLGVLNSVSKVKNAQLWPSL' A
#
# COMPACT_ATOMS: atom_id res chain seq x y z
N MET A 1 -10.62 -7.13 0.55
CA MET A 1 -9.75 -7.77 1.58
C MET A 1 -8.35 -8.14 1.10
N LYS A 2 -8.11 -8.51 -0.18
CA LYS A 2 -6.80 -9.03 -0.67
C LYS A 2 -5.60 -8.10 -0.44
N VAL A 3 -5.76 -6.80 -0.71
CA VAL A 3 -4.72 -5.77 -0.48
C VAL A 3 -4.34 -5.66 1.00
N ARG A 4 -5.31 -5.65 1.92
CA ARG A 4 -5.09 -5.63 3.36
C ARG A 4 -4.20 -6.80 3.82
N LYS A 5 -4.55 -8.01 3.40
CA LYS A 5 -3.80 -9.24 3.74
C LYS A 5 -2.39 -9.26 3.13
N HIS A 6 -2.20 -8.58 1.99
CA HIS A 6 -0.91 -8.48 1.33
C HIS A 6 0.03 -7.54 2.08
N ILE A 7 -0.44 -6.32 2.39
CA ILE A 7 0.36 -5.30 3.07
C ILE A 7 0.72 -5.71 4.49
N SER A 8 -0.17 -6.42 5.20
CA SER A 8 0.13 -6.92 6.55
C SER A 8 1.29 -7.92 6.62
N LYS A 9 1.76 -8.44 5.48
CA LYS A 9 2.88 -9.37 5.39
C LYS A 9 4.13 -8.75 4.76
N MET A 10 4.07 -7.48 4.37
CA MET A 10 5.21 -6.81 3.76
C MET A 10 6.23 -6.45 4.83
N GLU A 11 7.49 -6.83 4.58
CA GLU A 11 8.62 -6.43 5.41
C GLU A 11 8.77 -4.91 5.41
N GLY A 12 9.19 -4.35 6.55
CA GLY A 12 9.35 -2.91 6.75
C GLY A 12 8.06 -2.15 7.07
N VAL A 13 6.87 -2.72 6.82
CA VAL A 13 5.60 -2.07 7.16
C VAL A 13 5.35 -2.11 8.66
N THR A 14 5.22 -0.94 9.28
CA THR A 14 4.87 -0.77 10.70
C THR A 14 3.36 -0.61 10.89
N SER A 15 2.72 0.16 10.00
CA SER A 15 1.28 0.38 10.04
C SER A 15 0.73 0.70 8.66
N PHE A 16 -0.57 0.48 8.45
CA PHE A 16 -1.23 0.86 7.22
C PHE A 16 -2.71 1.19 7.48
N ASN A 17 -3.26 2.09 6.67
CA ASN A 17 -4.68 2.44 6.67
C ASN A 17 -5.25 2.29 5.26
N ILE A 18 -6.50 1.83 5.17
CA ILE A 18 -7.22 1.67 3.91
C ILE A 18 -8.52 2.44 4.03
N ASP A 19 -8.61 3.54 3.28
CA ASP A 19 -9.85 4.25 3.08
C ASP A 19 -10.57 3.65 1.87
N LEU A 20 -11.68 2.97 2.14
CA LEU A 20 -12.48 2.34 1.10
C LEU A 20 -13.34 3.34 0.31
N ALA A 21 -13.67 4.49 0.90
CA ALA A 21 -14.46 5.51 0.23
C ALA A 21 -13.64 6.16 -0.89
N THR A 22 -12.39 6.51 -0.59
CA THR A 22 -11.46 7.11 -1.57
C THR A 22 -10.60 6.10 -2.32
N LYS A 23 -10.71 4.80 -1.98
CA LYS A 23 -9.84 3.72 -2.47
C LYS A 23 -8.35 4.00 -2.24
N LYS A 24 -8.03 4.73 -1.17
CA LYS A 24 -6.67 5.13 -0.80
C LYS A 24 -6.07 4.16 0.20
N VAL A 25 -4.79 3.87 0.02
CA VAL A 25 -3.99 3.12 0.99
C VAL A 25 -2.85 4.00 1.45
N THR A 26 -2.69 4.11 2.77
CA THR A 26 -1.56 4.79 3.41
C THR A 26 -0.71 3.73 4.09
N VAL A 27 0.59 3.72 3.84
CA VAL A 27 1.55 2.77 4.42
C VAL A 27 2.60 3.55 5.18
N ILE A 28 2.91 3.11 6.40
CA ILE A 28 3.89 3.70 7.30
C ILE A 28 4.89 2.61 7.68
N GLY A 29 6.18 2.89 7.55
CA GLY A 29 7.25 1.98 7.90
C GLY A 29 8.54 2.28 7.14
N ASP A 30 9.54 1.43 7.32
CA ASP A 30 10.79 1.48 6.57
C ASP A 30 10.62 0.78 5.22
N VAL A 31 10.03 1.52 4.27
CA VAL A 31 9.69 1.02 2.94
C VAL A 31 9.92 2.09 1.88
N THR A 32 10.23 1.66 0.65
CA THR A 32 10.29 2.59 -0.49
C THR A 32 8.92 2.72 -1.17
N PRO A 33 8.49 3.91 -1.61
CA PRO A 33 7.22 4.09 -2.31
C PRO A 33 7.08 3.18 -3.54
N LEU A 34 8.16 2.99 -4.30
CA LEU A 34 8.19 2.12 -5.47
C LEU A 34 8.08 0.64 -5.09
N GLY A 35 8.74 0.21 -3.99
CA GLY A 35 8.62 -1.15 -3.47
C GLY A 35 7.19 -1.48 -3.06
N VAL A 36 6.52 -0.54 -2.39
CA VAL A 36 5.10 -0.68 -2.02
C VAL A 36 4.23 -0.77 -3.26
N LEU A 37 4.41 0.13 -4.23
CA LEU A 37 3.68 0.12 -5.49
C LEU A 37 3.82 -1.23 -6.22
N ASN A 38 5.05 -1.69 -6.43
CA ASN A 38 5.32 -2.95 -7.12
C ASN A 38 4.70 -4.15 -6.40
N SER A 39 4.73 -4.16 -5.07
CA SER A 39 4.15 -5.24 -4.28
C SER A 39 2.63 -5.26 -4.38
N VAL A 40 1.97 -4.11 -4.23
CA VAL A 40 0.51 -4.00 -4.28
C VAL A 40 -0.02 -4.26 -5.70
N SER A 41 0.69 -3.80 -6.74
CA SER A 41 0.33 -4.01 -8.15
C SER A 41 0.26 -5.49 -8.55
N LYS A 42 0.96 -6.40 -7.85
CA LYS A 42 0.83 -7.86 -8.07
C LYS A 42 -0.55 -8.40 -7.71
N VAL A 43 -1.27 -7.74 -6.81
CA VAL A 43 -2.59 -8.19 -6.35
C VAL A 43 -3.73 -7.30 -6.82
N LYS A 44 -3.46 -6.03 -7.14
CA LYS A 44 -4.43 -5.07 -7.68
C LYS A 44 -3.71 -3.87 -8.28
N ASN A 45 -4.17 -3.38 -9.43
CA ASN A 45 -3.66 -2.14 -10.04
C ASN A 45 -3.65 -1.00 -9.01
N ALA A 46 -2.48 -0.39 -8.84
CA ALA A 46 -2.23 0.68 -7.91
C ALA A 46 -1.33 1.75 -8.56
N GLN A 47 -1.39 2.96 -8.02
CA GLN A 47 -0.58 4.10 -8.41
C GLN A 47 -0.20 4.88 -7.16
N LEU A 48 0.91 5.61 -7.21
CA LEU A 48 1.27 6.52 -6.13
C LEU A 48 0.27 7.67 -6.05
N TRP A 49 0.03 8.14 -4.83
CA TRP A 49 -0.82 9.31 -4.66
C TRP A 49 -0.10 10.54 -5.24
N PRO A 50 -0.78 11.37 -6.05
CA PRO A 50 -0.18 12.58 -6.57
C PRO A 50 0.18 13.52 -5.41
N SER A 51 1.45 13.93 -5.35
CA SER A 51 1.91 15.05 -4.54
C SER A 51 1.51 16.33 -5.26
N LEU A 52 0.47 17.00 -4.76
CA LEU A 52 0.13 18.37 -5.15
C LEU A 52 1.20 19.34 -4.63
#